data_AF-A0A2D7ZJW2-F1
#
_entry.id   AF-A0A2D7ZJW2-F1
#
_cell.length_a   1.000
_cell.length_b   1.000
_cell.length_c   1.000
_cell.angle_alpha   90.00
_cell.angle_beta   90.00
_cell.angle_gamma   90.00
#
_symmetry.space_group_name_H-M   'P 1'
#
loop_
_entity.id
_entity.type
_entity.pdbx_description
1 polymer ?
#
loop_
_entity_poly.entity_id
_entity_poly.type
_entity_poly.pdbx_seq_one_letter_code
_entity_poly.pdbx_strand_id
1 'polypeptide(L)'
;MLPSPLLRYAEDQPVAAAAPPRAPGSGMIIPPFTTLAAWLAEIDRQGALMRARRCLYERFDRTARALTAGRIRRADDPVAIAELVGRLRAARYPWGHDLHELDRVWSRAELGVLITEAVNRQRQLAIGRVTPRLKGPALDPRRLPDDRLDHLIQHHRDLQVVDALRAERRRRESLRGDHATA
;
A
#
# COMPACT_ATOMS: atom_id res chain seq x y z
N MET A 1 19.58 16.80 -13.20
CA MET A 1 18.32 16.65 -12.43
C MET A 1 18.19 15.20 -12.02
N LEU A 2 18.31 14.90 -10.73
CA LEU A 2 18.08 13.54 -10.22
C LEU A 2 16.56 13.31 -10.09
N PRO A 3 16.01 12.16 -10.53
CA PRO A 3 14.61 11.87 -10.37
C PRO A 3 14.26 11.67 -8.88
N SER A 4 13.12 12.23 -8.47
CA SER A 4 12.60 12.17 -7.11
C SER A 4 12.39 10.71 -6.66
N PRO A 5 12.87 10.30 -5.47
CA PRO A 5 12.79 8.92 -4.98
C PRO A 5 11.35 8.43 -4.72
N LEU A 6 10.36 9.33 -4.78
CA LEU A 6 8.94 9.01 -4.61
C LEU A 6 8.28 8.45 -5.89
N LEU A 7 8.90 8.61 -7.06
CA LEU A 7 8.36 8.12 -8.33
C LEU A 7 8.65 6.63 -8.58
N ARG A 8 9.56 6.01 -7.83
CA ARG A 8 9.91 4.58 -8.00
C ARG A 8 8.79 3.60 -7.60
N TYR A 9 7.73 4.07 -6.94
CA TYR A 9 6.63 3.22 -6.49
C TYR A 9 5.37 3.32 -7.35
N ALA A 10 5.40 4.14 -8.42
CA ALA A 10 4.24 4.41 -9.27
C ALA A 10 4.16 3.54 -10.54
N GLU A 11 5.24 2.85 -10.91
CA GLU A 11 5.23 1.97 -12.07
C GLU A 11 4.84 0.53 -11.66
N ASP A 12 3.59 0.17 -11.96
CA ASP A 12 3.09 -1.20 -12.01
C ASP A 12 3.85 -1.95 -13.14
N GLN A 13 5.06 -2.44 -12.86
CA GLN A 13 5.65 -3.52 -13.65
C GLN A 13 4.94 -4.84 -13.29
N PRO A 14 4.59 -5.70 -14.27
CA PRO A 14 4.23 -7.07 -13.98
C PRO A 14 5.47 -7.72 -13.37
N VAL A 15 5.50 -7.88 -12.06
CA VAL A 15 6.54 -8.62 -11.35
C VAL A 15 6.38 -10.08 -11.76
N ALA A 16 7.00 -10.46 -12.90
CA ALA A 16 7.61 -11.77 -13.02
C ALA A 16 8.37 -11.99 -11.72
N ALA A 17 8.13 -13.12 -11.06
CA ALA A 17 8.57 -13.46 -9.71
C ALA A 17 10.09 -13.26 -9.51
N ALA A 18 10.52 -12.01 -9.38
CA ALA A 18 11.88 -11.65 -9.06
C ALA A 18 11.98 -11.83 -7.55
N ALA A 19 12.71 -12.88 -7.16
CA ALA A 19 13.06 -13.14 -5.78
C ALA A 19 13.60 -11.86 -5.12
N PRO A 20 13.20 -11.55 -3.88
CA PRO A 20 13.65 -10.34 -3.21
C PRO A 20 15.19 -10.32 -3.13
N PRO A 21 15.81 -9.12 -3.18
CA PRO A 21 17.26 -8.98 -3.16
C PRO A 21 17.84 -9.69 -1.93
N ARG A 22 18.73 -10.65 -2.16
CA ARG A 22 19.48 -11.32 -1.10
C ARG A 22 20.37 -10.28 -0.42
N ALA A 23 20.04 -9.91 0.81
CA ALA A 23 20.98 -9.23 1.69
C ALA A 23 22.21 -10.14 1.90
N PRO A 24 23.45 -9.64 1.79
CA PRO A 24 24.63 -10.45 2.03
C PRO A 24 24.77 -10.66 3.54
N GLY A 25 24.66 -11.92 3.97
CA GLY A 25 24.97 -12.33 5.35
C GLY A 25 23.95 -13.29 5.95
N SER A 26 24.42 -14.48 6.36
CA SER A 26 23.70 -15.60 6.97
C SER A 26 22.77 -16.38 6.01
N GLY A 27 23.17 -17.62 5.72
CA GLY A 27 22.44 -18.61 4.92
C GLY A 27 21.15 -19.14 5.56
N MET A 28 20.48 -18.34 6.41
CA MET A 28 19.15 -18.67 6.92
C MET A 28 18.09 -18.40 5.84
N ILE A 29 17.56 -19.48 5.29
CA ILE A 29 16.39 -19.49 4.42
C ILE A 29 15.16 -19.20 5.28
N ILE A 30 14.44 -18.11 4.97
CA ILE A 30 13.14 -17.82 5.58
C ILE A 30 12.10 -18.60 4.77
N PRO A 31 11.34 -19.53 5.36
CA PRO A 31 10.26 -20.18 4.63
C PRO A 31 9.23 -19.13 4.21
N PRO A 32 8.77 -19.14 2.94
CA PRO A 32 7.68 -18.26 2.54
C PRO A 32 6.44 -18.60 3.36
N PHE A 33 5.87 -17.62 4.05
CA PHE A 33 4.57 -17.83 4.68
C PHE A 33 3.48 -17.80 3.60
N THR A 34 2.57 -18.76 3.65
CA THR A 34 1.44 -18.92 2.74
C THR A 34 0.26 -18.03 3.12
N THR A 35 0.04 -17.78 4.41
CA THR A 35 -1.07 -16.97 4.92
C THR A 35 -0.57 -15.90 5.90
N LEU A 36 -1.33 -14.82 6.04
CA LEU A 36 -1.00 -13.76 7.00
C LEU A 36 -1.02 -14.27 8.45
N ALA A 37 -1.95 -15.18 8.79
CA ALA A 37 -1.98 -15.85 10.08
C ALA A 37 -0.68 -16.62 10.38
N ALA A 38 -0.12 -17.34 9.39
CA ALA A 38 1.14 -18.05 9.56
C ALA A 38 2.33 -17.09 9.80
N TRP A 39 2.30 -15.91 9.18
CA TRP A 39 3.28 -14.87 9.46
C TRP A 39 3.17 -14.34 10.89
N LEU A 40 1.95 -14.03 11.36
CA LEU A 40 1.70 -13.55 12.72
C LEU A 40 2.20 -14.56 13.77
N ALA A 41 1.85 -15.84 13.58
CA ALA A 41 2.29 -16.92 14.48
C ALA A 41 3.82 -17.07 14.50
N GLU A 42 4.49 -16.92 13.35
CA GLU A 42 5.96 -16.98 13.30
C GLU A 42 6.61 -15.78 13.99
N ILE A 43 6.04 -14.58 13.86
CA ILE A 43 6.48 -13.38 14.59
C ILE A 43 6.34 -13.59 16.11
N ASP A 44 5.24 -14.17 16.57
CA ASP A 44 5.04 -14.48 17.99
C ASP A 44 6.04 -15.50 18.51
N ARG A 45 6.21 -16.59 17.74
CA ARG A 45 7.15 -17.66 18.07
C ARG A 45 8.58 -17.13 18.16
N GLN A 46 8.99 -16.27 17.24
CA GLN A 46 10.33 -15.68 17.26
C GLN A 46 10.47 -14.65 18.38
N GLY A 47 9.50 -13.75 18.57
CA GLY A 47 9.51 -12.75 19.64
C GLY A 47 9.65 -13.37 21.04
N ALA A 48 9.00 -14.51 21.28
CA ALA A 48 9.15 -15.27 22.53
C ALA A 48 10.58 -15.79 22.78
N LEU A 49 11.38 -15.99 21.74
CA LEU A 49 12.71 -16.59 21.81
C LEU A 49 13.87 -15.57 21.77
N MET A 50 13.60 -14.35 21.30
CA MET A 50 14.66 -13.38 20.95
C MET A 50 15.52 -12.93 22.12
N ARG A 51 14.96 -12.84 23.34
CA ARG A 51 15.68 -12.40 24.55
C ARG A 51 16.94 -13.22 24.88
N ALA A 52 17.11 -14.40 24.28
CA ALA A 52 18.22 -15.29 24.55
C ALA A 52 19.45 -15.10 23.64
N ARG A 53 19.32 -14.63 22.38
CA ARG A 53 20.43 -14.68 21.39
C ARG A 53 20.34 -13.62 20.26
N ARG A 54 21.45 -12.93 19.99
CA ARG A 54 21.58 -11.87 18.95
C ARG A 54 21.26 -12.34 17.51
N CYS A 55 21.61 -13.56 17.13
CA CYS A 55 21.32 -14.08 15.78
C CYS A 55 19.82 -14.27 15.49
N LEU A 56 18.98 -14.33 16.54
CA LEU A 56 17.54 -14.44 16.40
C LEU A 56 16.91 -13.11 15.96
N TYR A 57 17.56 -11.98 16.25
CA TYR A 57 17.15 -10.65 15.81
C TYR A 57 17.25 -10.50 14.30
N GLU A 58 18.35 -10.97 13.69
CA GLU A 58 18.49 -10.92 12.22
C GLU A 58 17.47 -11.79 11.49
N ARG A 59 17.12 -12.94 12.07
CA ARG A 59 16.06 -13.82 11.55
C ARG A 59 14.69 -13.18 11.70
N PHE A 60 14.46 -12.50 12.82
CA PHE A 60 13.25 -11.76 13.09
C PHE A 60 13.04 -10.63 12.10
N ASP A 61 14.02 -9.74 11.96
CA ASP A 61 13.95 -8.60 11.04
C ASP A 61 13.69 -9.07 9.61
N ARG A 62 14.33 -10.17 9.22
CA ARG A 62 14.12 -10.84 7.94
C ARG A 62 12.69 -11.37 7.76
N THR A 63 12.16 -12.05 8.77
CA THR A 63 10.80 -12.59 8.76
C THR A 63 9.78 -11.46 8.70
N ALA A 64 9.99 -10.40 9.49
CA ALA A 64 9.16 -9.22 9.48
C ALA A 64 9.18 -8.53 8.10
N ARG A 65 10.36 -8.34 7.51
CA ARG A 65 10.55 -7.77 6.15
C ARG A 65 9.91 -8.59 5.03
N ALA A 66 9.59 -9.87 5.25
CA ALA A 66 8.84 -10.67 4.28
C ALA A 66 7.37 -10.20 4.13
N LEU A 67 6.83 -9.44 5.10
CA LEU A 67 5.55 -8.76 4.97
C LEU A 67 5.70 -7.52 4.09
N THR A 68 4.96 -7.50 2.98
CA THR A 68 4.96 -6.38 2.03
C THR A 68 3.54 -5.88 1.80
N ALA A 69 3.41 -4.63 1.36
CA ALA A 69 2.13 -4.04 0.94
C ALA A 69 1.37 -4.93 -0.05
N GLY A 70 2.08 -5.54 -1.01
CA GLY A 70 1.49 -6.46 -1.97
C GLY A 70 0.91 -7.73 -1.35
N ARG A 71 1.54 -8.27 -0.29
CA ARG A 71 1.00 -9.41 0.46
C ARG A 71 -0.24 -9.02 1.27
N ILE A 72 -0.21 -7.86 1.93
CA ILE A 72 -1.35 -7.32 2.67
C ILE A 72 -2.57 -7.15 1.76
N ARG A 73 -2.39 -6.58 0.56
CA ARG A 73 -3.49 -6.40 -0.41
C ARG A 73 -4.15 -7.71 -0.86
N ARG A 74 -3.41 -8.82 -0.89
CA ARG A 74 -3.90 -10.13 -1.34
C ARG A 74 -4.49 -10.98 -0.21
N ALA A 75 -4.21 -10.65 1.05
CA ALA A 75 -4.72 -11.41 2.18
C ALA A 75 -6.25 -11.36 2.20
N ASP A 76 -6.88 -12.50 2.39
CA ASP A 76 -8.34 -12.69 2.40
C ASP A 76 -8.89 -12.96 3.81
N ASP A 77 -8.02 -13.24 4.77
CA ASP A 77 -8.36 -13.47 6.17
C ASP A 77 -8.62 -12.15 6.92
N PRO A 78 -9.89 -11.83 7.28
CA PRO A 78 -10.24 -10.60 7.98
C PRO A 78 -9.73 -10.57 9.43
N VAL A 79 -9.61 -11.74 10.08
CA VAL A 79 -9.15 -11.84 11.47
C VAL A 79 -7.66 -11.52 11.53
N ALA A 80 -6.86 -12.18 10.69
CA ALA A 80 -5.43 -11.91 10.60
C ALA A 80 -5.12 -10.47 10.18
N ILE A 81 -5.93 -9.88 9.29
CA ILE A 81 -5.77 -8.47 8.90
C ILE A 81 -6.07 -7.52 10.07
N ALA A 82 -7.13 -7.77 10.84
CA ALA A 82 -7.46 -6.95 12.01
C ALA A 82 -6.34 -6.99 13.07
N GLU A 83 -5.81 -8.18 13.32
CA GLU A 83 -4.68 -8.38 14.23
C GLU A 83 -3.42 -7.68 13.73
N LEU A 84 -3.11 -7.79 12.43
CA LEU A 84 -1.99 -7.09 11.82
C LEU A 84 -2.10 -5.57 12.01
N VAL A 85 -3.30 -4.99 11.80
CA VAL A 85 -3.51 -3.54 12.02
C VAL A 85 -3.19 -3.16 13.46
N GLY A 86 -3.62 -3.97 14.44
CA GLY A 86 -3.29 -3.76 15.85
C GLY A 86 -1.78 -3.72 16.09
N ARG A 87 -1.07 -4.75 15.58
CA ARG A 87 0.39 -4.86 15.75
C ARG A 87 1.16 -3.73 15.08
N LEU A 88 0.84 -3.40 13.83
CA LEU A 88 1.52 -2.30 13.12
C LEU A 88 1.29 -0.94 13.78
N ARG A 89 0.10 -0.72 14.38
CA ARG A 89 -0.16 0.49 15.17
C ARG A 89 0.62 0.52 16.48
N ALA A 90 0.77 -0.61 17.16
CA ALA A 90 1.60 -0.71 18.36
C ALA A 90 3.07 -0.41 18.04
N ALA A 91 3.59 -1.01 16.96
CA ALA A 91 4.96 -0.79 16.45
C ALA A 91 5.28 0.67 16.08
N ARG A 92 4.27 1.53 15.92
CA ARG A 92 4.47 2.97 15.66
C ARG A 92 5.03 3.71 16.88
N TYR A 93 4.85 3.16 18.08
CA TYR A 93 5.22 3.78 19.34
C TYR A 93 6.37 2.99 19.98
N PRO A 94 7.63 3.47 19.88
CA PRO A 94 8.83 2.75 20.35
C PRO A 94 8.82 2.44 21.85
N TRP A 95 7.97 3.11 22.62
CA TRP A 95 7.87 3.01 24.07
C TRP A 95 6.56 2.36 24.54
N GLY A 96 5.70 1.92 23.62
CA GLY A 96 4.36 1.46 23.93
C GLY A 96 4.12 0.05 23.43
N HIS A 97 3.80 -0.87 24.34
CA HIS A 97 3.08 -2.16 24.17
C HIS A 97 3.42 -3.09 23.00
N ASP A 98 4.39 -2.78 22.13
CA ASP A 98 4.82 -3.67 21.07
C ASP A 98 5.68 -4.77 21.67
N LEU A 99 5.01 -5.84 22.05
CA LEU A 99 5.60 -7.07 22.60
C LEU A 99 6.53 -7.78 21.60
N HIS A 100 6.56 -7.34 20.34
CA HIS A 100 7.23 -8.03 19.25
C HIS A 100 8.44 -7.27 18.68
N GLU A 101 8.80 -6.09 19.22
CA GLU A 101 9.97 -5.31 18.76
C GLU A 101 9.94 -5.01 17.24
N LEU A 102 8.75 -4.83 16.66
CA LEU A 102 8.58 -4.53 15.23
C LEU A 102 8.92 -3.07 14.90
N ASP A 103 8.88 -2.20 15.91
CA ASP A 103 9.18 -0.77 15.83
C ASP A 103 10.55 -0.46 15.20
N ARG A 104 11.54 -1.34 15.37
CA ARG A 104 12.88 -1.16 14.78
C ARG A 104 13.03 -1.67 13.35
N VAL A 105 12.12 -2.54 12.89
CA VAL A 105 12.32 -3.29 11.63
C VAL A 105 12.18 -2.37 10.42
N TRP A 106 11.21 -1.46 10.47
CA TRP A 106 10.85 -0.57 9.39
C TRP A 106 11.11 0.88 9.77
N SER A 107 11.47 1.69 8.78
CA SER A 107 11.40 3.14 8.95
C SER A 107 9.95 3.59 9.19
N ARG A 108 9.78 4.76 9.79
CA ARG A 108 8.44 5.35 10.03
C ARG A 108 7.60 5.48 8.76
N ALA A 109 8.25 5.78 7.62
CA ALA A 109 7.58 5.88 6.33
C ALA A 109 7.10 4.52 5.83
N GLU A 110 7.96 3.50 5.87
CA GLU A 110 7.61 2.13 5.50
C GLU A 110 6.48 1.57 6.38
N LEU A 111 6.56 1.79 7.69
CA LEU A 111 5.51 1.39 8.62
C LEU A 111 4.18 2.10 8.32
N GLY A 112 4.22 3.40 7.99
CA GLY A 112 3.04 4.16 7.58
C GLY A 112 2.36 3.59 6.33
N VAL A 113 3.15 3.13 5.35
CA VAL A 113 2.63 2.43 4.15
C VAL A 113 1.96 1.12 4.55
N LEU A 114 2.61 0.29 5.36
CA LEU A 114 2.04 -1.00 5.80
C LEU A 114 0.73 -0.81 6.59
N ILE A 115 0.67 0.15 7.50
CA ILE A 115 -0.54 0.50 8.26
C ILE A 115 -1.67 0.90 7.30
N THR A 116 -1.37 1.77 6.34
CA THR A 116 -2.37 2.27 5.38
C THR A 116 -2.95 1.13 4.56
N GLU A 117 -2.10 0.25 4.04
CA GLU A 117 -2.52 -0.90 3.25
C GLU A 117 -3.32 -1.91 4.08
N ALA A 118 -2.94 -2.15 5.34
CA ALA A 118 -3.65 -3.06 6.23
C ALA A 118 -5.04 -2.52 6.60
N VAL A 119 -5.16 -1.23 6.92
CA VAL A 119 -6.45 -0.57 7.20
C VAL A 119 -7.35 -0.56 5.96
N ASN A 120 -6.78 -0.25 4.79
CA ASN A 120 -7.51 -0.29 3.53
C ASN A 120 -8.05 -1.69 3.26
N ARG A 121 -7.22 -2.72 3.48
CA ARG A 121 -7.64 -4.11 3.29
C ARG A 121 -8.71 -4.53 4.30
N GLN A 122 -8.55 -4.19 5.57
CA GLN A 122 -9.54 -4.44 6.61
C GLN A 122 -10.90 -3.86 6.22
N ARG A 123 -10.92 -2.60 5.75
CA ARG A 123 -12.14 -1.95 5.27
C ARG A 123 -12.74 -2.65 4.05
N GLN A 124 -11.91 -3.10 3.10
CA GLN A 124 -12.39 -3.85 1.92
C GLN A 124 -13.05 -5.18 2.32
N LEU A 125 -12.42 -5.95 3.21
CA LEU A 125 -12.98 -7.21 3.69
C LEU A 125 -14.28 -6.99 4.48
N ALA A 126 -14.34 -5.94 5.31
CA ALA A 126 -15.55 -5.59 6.07
C ALA A 126 -16.78 -5.28 5.18
N ILE A 127 -16.56 -4.76 3.96
CA ILE A 127 -17.62 -4.52 2.97
C ILE A 127 -17.81 -5.68 1.97
N GLY A 128 -17.27 -6.87 2.28
CA GLY A 128 -17.41 -8.08 1.47
C GLY A 128 -16.54 -8.13 0.20
N ARG A 129 -15.55 -7.24 0.05
CA ARG A 129 -14.67 -7.20 -1.13
C ARG A 129 -13.43 -8.05 -0.94
N VAL A 130 -13.53 -9.32 -1.36
CA VAL A 130 -12.42 -10.28 -1.34
C VAL A 130 -11.42 -9.99 -2.46
N THR A 131 -11.87 -9.57 -3.64
CA THR A 131 -10.98 -9.26 -4.78
C THR A 131 -10.63 -7.77 -4.82
N PRO A 132 -9.35 -7.39 -5.00
CA PRO A 132 -9.00 -5.99 -5.23
C PRO A 132 -9.70 -5.46 -6.47
N ARG A 133 -10.25 -4.25 -6.39
CA ARG A 133 -10.90 -3.58 -7.54
C ARG A 133 -9.85 -3.41 -8.63
N LEU A 134 -10.07 -4.02 -9.80
CA LEU A 134 -9.32 -3.69 -11.01
C LEU A 134 -9.41 -2.16 -11.17
N LYS A 135 -8.25 -1.47 -11.25
CA LYS A 135 -8.24 -0.06 -11.63
C LYS A 135 -9.06 0.03 -12.92
N GLY A 136 -10.11 0.86 -12.90
CA GLY A 136 -10.92 1.08 -14.09
C GLY A 136 -10.06 1.66 -15.22
N PRO A 137 -10.59 1.73 -16.45
CA PRO A 137 -9.92 2.46 -17.51
C PRO A 137 -9.57 3.87 -17.04
N ALA A 138 -8.45 4.42 -17.54
CA ALA A 138 -8.06 5.78 -17.23
C ALA A 138 -9.24 6.74 -17.45
N LEU A 139 -9.41 7.70 -16.53
CA LEU A 139 -10.48 8.67 -16.62
C LEU A 139 -10.31 9.46 -17.93
N ASP A 140 -11.30 9.39 -18.82
CA ASP A 140 -11.34 10.18 -20.05
C ASP A 140 -12.26 11.40 -19.84
N PRO A 141 -11.70 12.62 -19.72
CA PRO A 141 -12.47 13.85 -19.53
C PRO A 141 -13.52 14.09 -20.62
N ARG A 142 -13.26 13.62 -21.85
CA ARG A 142 -14.14 13.88 -23.01
C ARG A 142 -15.46 13.13 -22.93
N ARG A 143 -15.49 12.03 -22.18
CA ARG A 143 -16.69 11.19 -22.01
C ARG A 143 -17.56 11.59 -20.82
N LEU A 144 -17.13 12.58 -20.03
CA LEU A 144 -17.87 13.03 -18.85
C LEU A 144 -19.02 13.97 -19.24
N PRO A 145 -20.23 13.80 -18.66
CA PRO A 145 -21.26 14.83 -18.64
C PRO A 145 -20.76 16.14 -18.01
N ASP A 146 -21.34 17.29 -18.40
CA ASP A 146 -20.90 18.62 -17.94
C ASP A 146 -21.00 18.79 -16.42
N ASP A 147 -22.11 18.35 -15.82
CA ASP A 147 -22.34 18.37 -14.38
C ASP A 147 -21.28 17.57 -13.61
N ARG A 148 -20.89 16.41 -14.15
CA ARG A 148 -19.84 15.57 -13.59
C ARG A 148 -18.46 16.15 -13.78
N LEU A 149 -18.20 16.82 -14.91
CA LEU A 149 -16.96 17.54 -15.17
C LEU A 149 -16.75 18.64 -14.12
N ASP A 150 -17.77 19.47 -13.89
CA ASP A 150 -17.71 20.57 -12.92
C ASP A 150 -17.57 20.08 -11.48
N HIS A 151 -18.32 19.04 -11.10
CA HIS A 151 -18.22 18.43 -9.79
C HIS A 151 -16.81 17.87 -9.52
N LEU A 152 -16.20 17.21 -10.51
CA LEU A 152 -14.86 16.67 -10.37
C LEU A 152 -13.79 17.77 -10.32
N ILE A 153 -13.94 18.86 -11.06
CA ILE A 153 -13.02 20.00 -10.97
C ILE A 153 -13.00 20.58 -9.53
N GLN A 154 -14.15 20.58 -8.85
CA GLN A 154 -14.26 21.14 -7.49
C GLN A 154 -13.73 20.21 -6.39
N HIS A 155 -13.91 18.90 -6.52
CA HIS A 155 -13.68 17.95 -5.41
C HIS A 155 -12.56 16.93 -5.64
N HIS A 156 -11.94 16.89 -6.83
CA HIS A 156 -10.90 15.91 -7.10
C HIS A 156 -9.59 16.25 -6.38
N ARG A 157 -9.02 15.26 -5.69
CA ARG A 157 -7.81 15.41 -4.86
C ARG A 157 -6.50 15.55 -5.67
N ASP A 158 -6.51 15.10 -6.92
CA ASP A 158 -5.34 15.08 -7.80
C ASP A 158 -5.37 16.30 -8.72
N LEU A 159 -4.37 17.17 -8.57
CA LEU A 159 -4.24 18.41 -9.33
C LEU A 159 -4.00 18.17 -10.82
N GLN A 160 -3.27 17.12 -11.20
CA GLN A 160 -3.01 16.80 -12.61
C GLN A 160 -4.30 16.42 -13.33
N VAL A 161 -5.18 15.69 -12.64
CA VAL A 161 -6.50 15.35 -13.14
C VAL A 161 -7.38 16.61 -13.26
N VAL A 162 -7.34 17.50 -12.26
CA VAL A 162 -8.09 18.78 -12.32
C VAL A 162 -7.67 19.63 -13.51
N ASP A 163 -6.38 19.72 -13.82
CA ASP A 163 -5.89 20.48 -14.97
C ASP A 163 -6.37 19.91 -16.30
N ALA A 164 -6.37 18.57 -16.43
CA ALA A 164 -6.93 17.89 -17.60
C ALA A 164 -8.45 18.14 -17.76
N LEU A 165 -9.21 18.13 -16.65
CA LEU A 165 -10.65 18.41 -16.66
C LEU A 165 -10.94 19.87 -17.02
N ARG A 166 -10.13 20.82 -16.52
CA ARG A 166 -10.25 22.25 -16.87
C ARG A 166 -9.92 22.52 -18.33
N ALA A 167 -8.93 21.82 -18.89
CA ALA A 167 -8.60 21.91 -20.32
C ALA A 167 -9.78 21.43 -21.19
N GLU A 168 -10.43 20.33 -20.80
CA GLU A 168 -11.61 19.84 -21.51
C GLU A 168 -12.80 20.81 -21.38
N ARG A 169 -13.01 21.41 -20.20
CA ARG A 169 -14.05 22.43 -20.02
C ARG A 169 -13.85 23.63 -20.96
N ARG A 170 -12.63 24.17 -21.01
CA ARG A 170 -12.29 25.27 -21.94
C ARG A 170 -12.54 24.88 -23.39
N ARG A 171 -12.19 23.65 -23.79
CA ARG A 171 -12.45 23.14 -25.14
C ARG A 171 -13.96 23.16 -25.47
N ARG A 172 -14.80 22.74 -24.54
CA ARG A 172 -16.27 22.73 -24.71
C ARG A 172 -16.85 24.15 -24.77
N GLU A 173 -16.33 25.07 -23.96
CA GLU A 173 -16.72 26.47 -23.98
C GLU A 173 -16.36 27.14 -25.31
N SER A 174 -15.18 26.89 -25.87
CA SER A 174 -14.78 27.37 -27.20
C SER A 174 -15.69 26.82 -28.31
N LEU A 175 -15.97 25.51 -28.31
CA LEU A 175 -16.87 24.88 -29.28
C LEU A 175 -18.30 25.45 -29.23
N ARG A 176 -18.81 25.77 -28.02
CA ARG A 176 -20.13 26.40 -27.87
C ARG A 176 -20.13 27.87 -28.32
N GLY A 177 -19.03 28.60 -28.07
CA GLY A 177 -18.86 29.98 -28.51
C GLY A 177 -18.81 30.12 -30.03
N ASP A 178 -18.16 29.17 -30.71
CA ASP A 178 -18.06 29.14 -32.18
C ASP A 178 -19.39 28.80 -32.86
N HIS A 179 -20.29 28.08 -32.18
CA HIS A 179 -21.65 27.80 -32.68
C HIS A 179 -22.66 28.93 -32.42
N ALA A 180 -22.33 29.91 -31.57
CA ALA A 180 -23.21 31.04 -31.27
C ALA A 180 -22.94 32.27 -32.14
N THR A 181 -21.86 32.25 -32.94
CA THR A 181 -21.40 33.36 -33.80
C THR A 181 -21.51 33.06 -35.30
N ALA A 182 -22.11 31.93 -35.69
CA ALA A 182 -22.46 31.56 -37.06
C ALA A 182 -23.98 31.65 -37.29
#